data_AF-A0A955AX29-F1
#
_entry.id   AF-A0A955AX29-F1
#
_cell.length_a   1.000
_cell.length_b   1.000
_cell.length_c   1.000
_cell.angle_alpha   90.00
_cell.angle_beta   90.00
_cell.angle_gamma   90.00
#
_symmetry.space_group_name_H-M   'P 1'
#
loop_
_entity.id
_entity.type
_entity.pdbx_description
1 polymer ?
#
loop_
_entity_poly.entity_id
_entity_poly.type
_entity_poly.pdbx_seq_one_letter_code
_entity_poly.pdbx_strand_id
1 'polypeptide(L)' 'MFELDQYELLDFGEGRKLERFGSLIVDRPAPAAAGVLPRVRNWNADVRYRRTSGERGEWNGEFPETWSVRH' A
#
# COMPACT_ATOMS: atom_id res chain seq x y z
N MET A 1 -7.96 11.27 23.26
CA MET A 1 -8.73 11.17 22.01
C MET A 1 -8.12 10.01 21.26
N PHE A 2 -8.88 8.93 21.04
CA PHE A 2 -8.42 7.85 20.17
C PHE A 2 -8.56 8.34 18.73
N GLU A 3 -7.48 8.37 17.95
CA GLU A 3 -7.47 8.82 16.54
C GLU A 3 -8.00 7.68 15.66
N LEU A 4 -9.24 7.79 15.18
CA LEU A 4 -9.99 6.72 14.52
C LEU A 4 -9.36 6.19 13.20
N ASP A 5 -8.42 6.91 12.57
CA ASP A 5 -8.15 6.72 11.13
C ASP A 5 -6.69 6.43 10.76
N GLN A 6 -5.97 5.63 11.56
CA GLN A 6 -4.59 5.24 11.20
C GLN A 6 -4.52 4.26 10.02
N TYR A 7 -5.65 3.82 9.43
CA TYR A 7 -5.68 3.04 8.20
C TYR A 7 -6.75 3.51 7.23
N GLU A 8 -6.40 3.66 5.96
CA GLU A 8 -7.34 4.04 4.89
C GLU A 8 -6.99 3.28 3.59
N LEU A 9 -7.99 2.73 2.91
CA LEU A 9 -7.82 2.25 1.53
C LEU A 9 -8.05 3.42 0.57
N LEU A 10 -7.00 3.87 -0.10
CA LEU A 10 -7.02 5.05 -0.97
C LEU A 10 -7.49 4.73 -2.40
N ASP A 11 -7.00 3.62 -2.98
CA ASP A 11 -7.33 3.18 -4.34
C ASP A 11 -6.98 1.70 -4.55
N PHE A 12 -7.53 1.06 -5.59
CA PHE A 12 -7.21 -0.32 -5.97
C PHE A 12 -7.49 -0.58 -7.45
N GLY A 13 -6.71 -1.46 -8.06
CA GLY A 13 -6.86 -1.85 -9.46
C GLY A 13 -5.57 -2.43 -10.04
N GLU A 14 -5.66 -3.02 -11.24
CA GLU A 14 -4.57 -3.66 -11.96
C GLU A 14 -3.78 -4.66 -11.07
N GLY A 15 -4.48 -5.33 -10.16
CA GLY A 15 -3.91 -6.33 -9.25
C GLY A 15 -3.14 -5.75 -8.06
N ARG A 16 -3.37 -4.47 -7.73
CA ARG A 16 -2.69 -3.72 -6.68
C ARG A 16 -3.67 -2.90 -5.85
N LYS A 17 -3.19 -2.41 -4.69
CA LYS A 17 -3.92 -1.46 -3.86
C LYS A 17 -2.99 -0.46 -3.19
N LEU A 18 -3.52 0.74 -2.97
CA LEU A 18 -2.89 1.86 -2.30
C LEU A 18 -3.56 2.07 -0.95
N GLU A 19 -2.78 1.96 0.12
CA GLU A 19 -3.27 2.04 1.49
C GLU A 19 -2.47 3.08 2.28
N ARG A 20 -3.11 3.76 3.22
CA ARG A 20 -2.46 4.62 4.20
C ARG A 20 -2.38 3.87 5.52
N PHE A 21 -1.22 3.90 6.17
CA PHE A 21 -0.98 3.44 7.53
C PHE A 21 -0.38 4.61 8.32
N GLY A 22 -1.21 5.37 9.03
CA GLY A 22 -0.84 6.64 9.65
C GLY A 22 -0.37 7.65 8.60
N SER A 23 0.91 8.02 8.64
CA SER A 23 1.53 8.90 7.65
C SER A 23 2.07 8.17 6.41
N LEU A 24 2.14 6.85 6.42
CA LEU A 24 2.81 6.05 5.38
C LEU A 24 1.83 5.60 4.30
N ILE A 25 2.12 5.88 3.04
CA ILE A 25 1.35 5.40 1.89
C ILE A 25 2.06 4.20 1.26
N VAL A 26 1.35 3.08 1.16
CA VAL A 26 1.88 1.78 0.76
C VAL A 26 1.16 1.26 -0.48
N ASP A 27 1.93 0.90 -1.50
CA ASP A 27 1.48 0.26 -2.74
C ASP A 27 1.90 -1.22 -2.75
N ARG A 28 0.92 -2.13 -2.67
CA ARG A 28 1.17 -3.56 -2.59
C ARG A 28 0.25 -4.42 -3.46
N PRO A 29 0.63 -5.69 -3.74
CA PRO A 29 -0.19 -6.59 -4.55
C PRO A 29 -1.54 -6.87 -3.88
N ALA A 30 -2.58 -6.88 -4.70
CA ALA A 30 -3.92 -7.30 -4.36
C ALA A 30 -4.48 -8.11 -5.55
N PRO A 31 -4.25 -9.44 -5.61
CA PRO A 31 -4.70 -10.27 -6.72
C PRO A 31 -6.22 -10.16 -7.02
N ALA A 32 -7.03 -9.91 -5.98
CA ALA A 32 -8.46 -9.68 -6.11
C ALA A 32 -8.82 -8.42 -6.93
N ALA A 33 -7.88 -7.47 -7.08
CA ALA A 33 -8.07 -6.24 -7.86
C ALA A 33 -7.56 -6.37 -9.31
N ALA A 34 -7.22 -7.57 -9.81
CA ALA A 34 -6.66 -7.74 -11.16
C ALA A 34 -7.63 -7.36 -12.29
N GLY A 35 -8.95 -7.55 -12.09
CA GLY A 35 -9.97 -7.29 -13.10
C GLY A 35 -10.58 -5.89 -13.06
N VAL A 36 -10.05 -4.99 -12.24
CA VAL A 36 -10.58 -3.63 -12.05
C VAL A 36 -9.49 -2.61 -12.38
N LEU A 37 -9.88 -1.50 -12.99
CA LEU A 37 -8.97 -0.38 -13.24
C LEU A 37 -8.90 0.52 -12.01
N PRO A 38 -7.71 0.98 -11.62
CA PRO A 38 -7.58 1.94 -10.54
C PRO A 38 -8.17 3.28 -10.95
N ARG A 39 -8.63 4.05 -9.95
CA ARG A 39 -9.13 5.41 -10.19
C ARG A 39 -8.01 6.32 -10.68
N VAL A 40 -6.79 6.13 -10.19
CA VAL A 40 -5.59 6.87 -10.57
C VAL A 40 -4.54 5.89 -11.08
N ARG A 41 -4.03 6.08 -12.31
CA ARG A 41 -3.05 5.15 -12.92
C ARG A 41 -1.64 5.25 -12.31
N ASN A 42 -1.26 6.43 -11.83
CA ASN A 42 0.10 6.70 -11.36
C ASN A 42 0.05 7.07 -9.87
N TRP A 43 0.02 6.06 -9.00
CA TRP A 43 0.08 6.27 -7.56
C TRP A 43 1.46 6.77 -7.13
N ASN A 44 1.44 7.78 -6.26
CA ASN A 44 2.59 8.18 -5.45
C ASN A 44 2.50 7.47 -4.11
N ALA A 45 3.45 6.60 -3.82
CA ALA A 45 3.52 5.81 -2.59
C ALA A 45 4.91 5.96 -1.99
N ASP A 46 4.97 6.07 -0.66
CA ASP A 46 6.24 6.13 0.07
C ASP A 46 6.96 4.78 0.01
N VAL A 47 6.16 3.69 0.02
CA VAL A 47 6.64 2.32 -0.02
C VAL A 47 5.91 1.54 -1.10
N ARG A 48 6.67 0.81 -1.94
CA ARG A 48 6.14 -0.04 -3.00
C ARG A 48 6.73 -1.44 -2.97
N TYR A 49 5.88 -2.44 -3.06
CA TYR A 49 6.32 -3.81 -3.31
C TYR A 49 6.49 -4.08 -4.81
N ARG A 50 7.68 -4.55 -5.19
CA ARG A 50 8.04 -4.98 -6.56
C ARG A 50 8.22 -6.49 -6.58
N ARG A 51 7.51 -7.20 -7.47
CA ARG A 51 7.75 -8.63 -7.70
C ARG A 51 9.08 -8.83 -8.42
N THR A 52 9.90 -9.75 -7.94
CA THR A 52 11.22 -10.05 -8.53
C THR A 52 11.25 -11.45 -9.15
N SER A 53 10.62 -12.46 -8.52
CA SER A 53 10.54 -13.82 -9.07
C SER A 53 9.45 -14.64 -8.38
N GLY A 54 8.51 -15.18 -9.15
CA GLY A 54 7.42 -16.02 -8.64
C GLY A 54 6.62 -15.33 -7.52
N GLU A 55 6.61 -15.93 -6.33
CA GLU A 55 5.98 -15.40 -5.11
C GLU A 55 6.87 -14.43 -4.32
N ARG A 56 8.12 -14.23 -4.76
CA ARG A 56 9.07 -13.34 -4.11
C ARG A 56 9.09 -11.95 -4.75
N GLY A 57 9.42 -10.99 -3.91
CA GLY A 57 9.53 -9.59 -4.26
C GLY A 57 10.20 -8.84 -3.14
N GLU A 58 10.47 -7.58 -3.43
CA GLU A 58 11.20 -6.65 -2.58
C GLU A 58 10.33 -5.44 -2.28
N TRP A 59 10.52 -4.90 -1.09
CA TRP A 59 9.96 -3.60 -0.74
C TRP A 59 10.98 -2.52 -1.08
N ASN A 60 10.53 -1.48 -1.76
CA ASN A 60 11.30 -0.28 -2.05
C ASN A 60 10.64 0.89 -1.32
N GLY A 61 11.41 1.69 -0.58
CA GLY A 61 10.91 2.82 0.19
C GLY A 61 11.52 2.84 1.59
N GLU A 62 11.35 3.97 2.27
CA GLU A 62 11.78 4.11 3.65
C GLU A 62 10.66 3.68 4.58
N PHE A 63 11.00 2.76 5.49
CA PHE A 63 10.11 2.34 6.56
C PHE A 63 10.48 3.09 7.83
N PRO A 64 9.50 3.44 8.68
CA PRO A 64 9.81 3.94 9.99
C PRO A 64 10.57 2.87 10.79
N GLU A 65 11.59 3.29 11.55
CA GLU A 65 12.36 2.40 12.43
C GLU A 65 11.47 1.74 13.50
N THR A 66 10.35 2.36 13.86
CA THR A 66 9.35 1.81 14.77
C THR A 66 7.95 2.04 14.22
N TRP A 67 7.16 0.97 14.17
CA TRP A 67 5.75 1.06 13.80
C TRP A 67 4.92 1.42 15.04
N SER A 68 4.22 2.55 14.98
CA SER A 68 3.30 2.99 16.03
C SER A 68 1.87 3.06 15.50
N VAL A 69 1.35 1.94 15.01
CA VAL A 69 -0.08 1.84 14.68
C VAL A 69 -0.83 1.64 16.00
N ARG A 70 -1.54 2.67 16.43
CA ARG A 70 -2.45 2.59 17.60
C ARG A 70 -3.81 2.10 17.11
N HIS A 71 -4.31 1.03 17.75
CA HIS A 71 -5.67 0.49 17.58
C HIS A 71 -6.61 1.04 18.64
#